data_AF-A0A955ZJJ1-F1
#
_entry.id   AF-A0A955ZJJ1-F1
#
_cell.length_a   1.000
_cell.length_b   1.000
_cell.length_c   1.000
_cell.angle_alpha   90.00
_cell.angle_beta   90.00
_cell.angle_gamma   90.00
#
_symmetry.space_group_name_H-M   'P 1'
#
loop_
_entity.id
_entity.type
_entity.pdbx_description
1 polymer ?
#
loop_
_entity_poly.entity_id
_entity_poly.type
_entity_poly.pdbx_seq_one_letter_code
_entity_poly.pdbx_strand_id
1 'polypeptide(L)'
;GRLGRLGWKANVPSVAEFARDGLSNEVGVTLADQPGLSFGFATDADAVADPEMGASDIDDLIFYMQHLAPPPRTHTNAALEAAGEQVFQSVGCAKCHVPELSTESGTPVPLYSDLLLHDVLPAGANGIVEGMAGMRAFRTSPLWGLAKSAPYMHDGRAFTVQDAILAHDGEAAKVRQAFEALPPADRDALIAFLKSL
;
A
#
# COMPACT_ATOMS: atom_id res chain seq x y z
N GLY A 1 1.67 -3.63 22.65
CA GLY A 1 1.31 -3.04 21.34
C GLY A 1 1.52 -4.07 20.26
N ARG A 2 0.79 -3.99 19.14
CA ARG A 2 0.99 -4.80 17.92
C ARG A 2 1.68 -3.94 16.86
N LEU A 3 2.48 -4.56 15.98
CA LEU A 3 3.13 -3.84 14.88
C LEU A 3 2.10 -3.54 13.79
N GLY A 4 2.02 -2.27 13.36
CA GLY A 4 1.18 -1.85 12.26
C GLY A 4 1.76 -2.23 10.89
N ARG A 5 0.88 -2.61 9.95
CA ARG A 5 1.25 -3.03 8.58
C ARG A 5 0.31 -2.50 7.51
N LEU A 6 -0.81 -1.90 7.92
CA LEU A 6 -1.88 -1.39 7.06
C LEU A 6 -2.01 0.13 7.24
N GLY A 7 -2.70 0.76 6.29
CA GLY A 7 -2.74 2.22 6.17
C GLY A 7 -1.49 2.81 5.52
N TRP A 8 -1.55 4.10 5.21
CA TRP A 8 -0.45 4.85 4.60
C TRP A 8 0.73 5.03 5.56
N LYS A 9 0.47 5.06 6.86
CA LYS A 9 1.47 5.26 7.92
C LYS A 9 1.82 3.96 8.67
N ALA A 10 1.41 2.79 8.16
CA ALA A 10 1.64 1.49 8.78
C ALA A 10 1.23 1.47 10.27
N ASN A 11 0.11 2.11 10.60
CA ASN A 11 -0.38 2.35 11.95
C ASN A 11 -1.41 1.30 12.40
N VAL A 12 -2.03 0.57 11.46
CA VAL A 12 -3.07 -0.42 11.76
C VAL A 12 -2.52 -1.86 11.69
N PRO A 13 -2.72 -2.69 12.73
CA PRO A 13 -1.99 -3.97 12.88
C PRO A 13 -2.62 -5.18 12.20
N SER A 14 -3.89 -5.13 11.80
CA SER A 14 -4.56 -6.26 11.14
C SER A 14 -5.69 -5.82 10.21
N VAL A 15 -6.10 -6.71 9.30
CA VAL A 15 -7.24 -6.47 8.41
C VAL A 15 -8.52 -6.21 9.21
N ALA A 16 -8.70 -6.91 10.33
CA ALA A 16 -9.85 -6.70 11.22
C ALA A 16 -9.87 -5.27 11.77
N GLU A 17 -8.73 -4.76 12.25
CA GLU A 17 -8.64 -3.40 12.77
C GLU A 17 -8.82 -2.36 11.67
N PHE A 18 -8.28 -2.63 10.48
CA PHE A 18 -8.38 -1.72 9.33
C PHE A 18 -9.82 -1.60 8.81
N ALA A 19 -10.55 -2.73 8.77
CA ALA A 19 -11.96 -2.73 8.43
C ALA A 19 -12.80 -1.96 9.47
N ARG A 20 -12.54 -2.21 10.76
CA ARG A 20 -13.23 -1.53 11.88
C ARG A 20 -12.98 -0.02 11.88
N ASP A 21 -11.74 0.37 11.67
CA ASP A 21 -11.35 1.78 11.56
C ASP A 21 -12.08 2.47 10.41
N GLY A 22 -12.05 1.88 9.21
CA GLY A 22 -12.72 2.43 8.04
C GLY A 22 -14.24 2.51 8.19
N LEU A 23 -14.88 1.46 8.72
CA LEU A 23 -16.33 1.46 8.94
C LEU A 23 -16.75 2.59 9.88
N SER A 24 -16.05 2.77 11.00
CA SER A 24 -16.46 3.77 11.98
C SER A 24 -16.02 5.19 11.64
N ASN A 25 -14.79 5.40 11.12
CA ASN A 25 -14.29 6.76 10.85
C ASN A 25 -14.66 7.29 9.45
N GLU A 26 -14.77 6.42 8.45
CA GLU A 26 -15.02 6.85 7.06
C GLU A 26 -16.48 6.65 6.63
N VAL A 27 -17.14 5.59 7.11
CA VAL A 27 -18.54 5.29 6.79
C VAL A 27 -19.49 5.79 7.89
N GLY A 28 -19.02 5.88 9.13
CA GLY A 28 -19.81 6.32 10.28
C GLY A 28 -20.65 5.21 10.92
N VAL A 29 -20.28 3.95 10.72
CA VAL A 29 -21.04 2.79 11.24
C VAL A 29 -20.56 2.39 12.63
N THR A 30 -21.49 2.19 13.56
CA THR A 30 -21.18 1.64 14.89
C THR A 30 -21.14 0.11 14.88
N LEU A 31 -20.17 -0.45 15.60
CA LEU A 31 -19.76 -1.84 15.50
C LEU A 31 -19.88 -2.52 16.86
N ALA A 32 -20.38 -3.75 16.88
CA ALA A 32 -20.33 -4.56 18.09
C ALA A 32 -18.89 -4.67 18.65
N ASP A 33 -18.78 -4.60 19.97
CA ASP A 33 -17.51 -4.78 20.67
C ASP A 33 -16.95 -6.19 20.40
N GLN A 34 -15.64 -6.28 20.19
CA GLN A 34 -14.94 -7.53 19.92
C GLN A 34 -13.66 -7.60 20.75
N PRO A 35 -13.55 -8.55 21.70
CA PRO A 35 -12.39 -8.66 22.58
C PRO A 35 -11.06 -8.73 21.84
N GLY A 36 -10.11 -7.88 22.25
CA GLY A 36 -8.77 -7.85 21.68
C GLY A 36 -8.60 -6.95 20.44
N LEU A 37 -9.67 -6.31 19.98
CA LEU A 37 -9.63 -5.27 18.96
C LEU A 37 -9.73 -3.88 19.59
N SER A 38 -9.02 -2.91 19.02
CA SER A 38 -8.84 -1.54 19.52
C SER A 38 -9.51 -0.46 18.66
N PHE A 39 -9.98 -0.81 17.47
CA PHE A 39 -10.64 0.13 16.54
C PHE A 39 -12.14 -0.14 16.44
N GLY A 40 -12.88 0.90 16.02
CA GLY A 40 -14.33 0.90 15.90
C GLY A 40 -15.04 1.60 17.06
N PHE A 41 -16.18 2.21 16.78
CA PHE A 41 -17.04 2.84 17.79
C PHE A 41 -18.23 1.94 18.08
N ALA A 42 -18.47 1.64 19.35
CA ALA A 42 -19.61 0.81 19.76
C ALA A 42 -20.93 1.60 19.78
N THR A 43 -20.84 2.92 19.87
CA THR A 43 -21.98 3.82 19.98
C THR A 43 -21.63 5.16 19.34
N ASP A 44 -22.64 5.88 18.87
CA ASP A 44 -22.51 7.28 18.53
C ASP A 44 -23.68 8.12 19.09
N ALA A 45 -23.92 9.30 18.53
CA ALA A 45 -24.93 10.25 19.01
C ALA A 45 -25.98 10.57 17.94
N ASP A 46 -26.26 9.62 17.05
CA ASP A 46 -27.32 9.73 16.07
C ASP A 46 -28.66 9.16 16.60
N ALA A 47 -29.63 8.94 15.71
CA ALA A 47 -30.95 8.44 16.07
C ALA A 47 -31.16 6.95 15.71
N VAL A 48 -30.12 6.28 15.22
CA VAL A 48 -30.10 4.87 14.86
C VAL A 48 -29.72 4.04 16.10
N ALA A 49 -30.17 2.79 16.14
CA ALA A 49 -29.92 1.92 17.28
C ALA A 49 -28.54 1.27 17.17
N ASP A 50 -27.74 1.44 18.21
CA ASP A 50 -26.39 0.87 18.30
C ASP A 50 -26.35 -0.56 18.87
N PRO A 51 -25.37 -1.39 18.45
CA PRO A 51 -24.50 -1.15 17.30
C PRO A 51 -25.27 -1.38 15.98
N GLU A 52 -24.99 -0.56 14.98
CA GLU A 52 -25.59 -0.70 13.65
C GLU A 52 -25.15 -1.98 12.94
N MET A 53 -23.91 -2.42 13.16
CA MET A 53 -23.38 -3.69 12.64
C MET A 53 -23.08 -4.67 13.76
N GLY A 54 -23.72 -5.84 13.69
CA GLY A 54 -23.53 -6.93 14.65
C GLY A 54 -22.17 -7.62 14.49
N ALA A 55 -21.78 -8.39 15.52
CA ALA A 55 -20.51 -9.11 15.53
C ALA A 55 -20.38 -10.13 14.36
N SER A 56 -21.46 -10.81 14.00
CA SER A 56 -21.46 -11.76 12.87
C SER A 56 -21.23 -11.06 11.53
N ASP A 57 -21.88 -9.91 11.31
CA ASP A 57 -21.82 -9.20 10.03
C ASP A 57 -20.41 -8.65 9.78
N ILE A 58 -19.78 -8.13 10.84
CA ILE A 58 -18.40 -7.66 10.71
C ILE A 58 -17.40 -8.81 10.59
N ASP A 59 -17.63 -9.95 11.26
CA ASP A 59 -16.79 -11.14 11.11
C ASP A 59 -16.85 -11.68 9.67
N ASP A 60 -18.03 -11.70 9.05
CA ASP A 60 -18.21 -12.10 7.65
C ASP A 60 -17.48 -11.16 6.69
N LEU A 61 -17.54 -9.84 6.92
CA LEU A 61 -16.78 -8.86 6.13
C LEU A 61 -15.27 -9.07 6.28
N ILE A 62 -14.77 -9.25 7.51
CA ILE A 62 -13.35 -9.47 7.78
C ILE A 62 -12.89 -10.77 7.12
N PHE A 63 -13.69 -11.84 7.23
CA PHE A 63 -13.43 -13.11 6.57
C PHE A 63 -13.33 -12.92 5.05
N TYR A 64 -14.29 -12.23 4.44
CA TYR A 64 -14.26 -11.92 3.01
C TYR A 64 -12.96 -11.19 2.62
N MET A 65 -12.60 -10.12 3.32
CA MET A 65 -11.39 -9.33 3.01
C MET A 65 -10.10 -10.15 3.13
N GLN A 66 -10.01 -11.05 4.12
CA GLN A 66 -8.84 -11.92 4.32
C GLN A 66 -8.72 -13.02 3.26
N HIS A 67 -9.81 -13.35 2.55
CA HIS A 67 -9.85 -14.40 1.54
C HIS A 67 -9.83 -13.86 0.10
N LEU A 68 -9.67 -12.54 -0.08
CA LEU A 68 -9.42 -11.94 -1.38
C LEU A 68 -8.00 -12.26 -1.86
N ALA A 69 -7.91 -12.91 -3.02
CA ALA A 69 -6.64 -13.09 -3.70
C ALA A 69 -6.12 -11.74 -4.24
N PRO A 70 -4.79 -11.55 -4.34
CA PRO A 70 -4.25 -10.38 -5.01
C PRO A 70 -4.69 -10.35 -6.49
N PRO A 71 -4.84 -9.15 -7.10
CA PRO A 71 -5.11 -9.05 -8.52
C PRO A 71 -4.09 -9.84 -9.35
N PRO A 72 -4.52 -10.64 -10.34
CA PRO A 72 -3.59 -11.39 -11.16
C PRO A 72 -2.77 -10.45 -12.04
N ARG A 73 -1.49 -10.79 -12.22
CA ARG A 73 -0.59 -10.14 -13.16
C ARG A 73 -1.16 -10.20 -14.58
N THR A 74 -1.02 -9.10 -15.32
CA THR A 74 -1.48 -9.01 -16.71
C THR A 74 -0.27 -8.85 -17.62
N HIS A 75 0.12 -9.94 -18.30
CA HIS A 75 1.27 -9.95 -19.20
C HIS A 75 0.85 -9.54 -20.61
N THR A 76 1.62 -8.66 -21.23
CA THR A 76 1.41 -8.20 -22.62
C THR A 76 2.64 -8.41 -23.49
N ASN A 77 3.84 -8.34 -22.91
CA ASN A 77 5.11 -8.58 -23.59
C ASN A 77 6.15 -9.13 -22.60
N ALA A 78 6.20 -10.46 -22.49
CA ALA A 78 7.05 -11.14 -21.51
C ALA A 78 8.55 -10.80 -21.64
N ALA A 79 9.07 -10.60 -22.85
CA ALA A 79 10.47 -10.27 -23.06
C ALA A 79 10.81 -8.85 -22.57
N LEU A 80 9.93 -7.89 -22.86
CA LEU A 80 10.08 -6.51 -22.40
C LEU A 80 9.91 -6.40 -20.88
N GLU A 81 8.96 -7.13 -20.32
CA GLU A 81 8.72 -7.19 -18.87
C GLU A 81 9.89 -7.83 -18.13
N ALA A 82 10.50 -8.90 -18.67
CA ALA A 82 11.69 -9.50 -18.10
C ALA A 82 12.89 -8.52 -18.12
N ALA A 83 13.07 -7.77 -19.21
CA ALA A 83 14.06 -6.71 -19.26
C ALA A 83 13.76 -5.61 -18.23
N GLY A 84 12.49 -5.22 -18.09
CA GLY A 84 12.04 -4.23 -17.11
C GLY A 84 12.27 -4.65 -15.66
N GLU A 85 12.13 -5.93 -15.34
CA GLU A 85 12.45 -6.46 -14.01
C GLU A 85 13.96 -6.35 -13.70
N GLN A 86 14.83 -6.57 -14.69
CA GLN A 86 16.27 -6.34 -14.53
C GLN A 86 16.58 -4.86 -14.29
N VAL A 87 15.91 -3.96 -15.01
CA VAL A 87 16.03 -2.51 -14.81
C VAL A 87 15.52 -2.10 -13.42
N PHE A 88 14.40 -2.67 -12.97
CA PHE A 88 13.84 -2.44 -11.64
C PHE A 88 14.84 -2.76 -10.52
N GLN A 89 15.58 -3.86 -10.67
CA GLN A 89 16.64 -4.23 -9.73
C GLN A 89 17.86 -3.30 -9.83
N SER A 90 18.33 -3.01 -11.05
CA SER A 90 19.57 -2.25 -11.26
C SER A 90 19.48 -0.77 -10.87
N VAL A 91 18.33 -0.14 -11.09
CA VAL A 91 18.04 1.26 -10.68
C VAL A 91 17.88 1.36 -9.16
N GLY A 92 17.54 0.26 -8.50
CA GLY A 92 17.41 0.16 -7.05
C GLY A 92 15.97 0.31 -6.53
N CYS A 93 14.95 0.20 -7.38
CA CYS A 93 13.54 0.19 -6.96
C CYS A 93 13.28 -0.93 -5.93
N ALA A 94 13.93 -2.08 -6.14
CA ALA A 94 13.85 -3.27 -5.29
C ALA A 94 14.36 -3.07 -3.84
N LYS A 95 14.97 -1.93 -3.50
CA LYS A 95 15.42 -1.64 -2.13
C LYS A 95 14.27 -1.43 -1.15
N CYS A 96 13.17 -0.83 -1.62
CA CYS A 96 11.94 -0.62 -0.84
C CYS A 96 10.82 -1.50 -1.40
N HIS A 97 10.67 -1.53 -2.73
CA HIS A 97 9.74 -2.42 -3.42
C HIS A 97 10.31 -3.84 -3.56
N VAL A 98 10.66 -4.46 -2.44
CA VAL A 98 11.30 -5.79 -2.39
C VAL A 98 10.42 -6.84 -3.07
N PRO A 99 10.92 -7.60 -4.06
CA PRO A 99 10.10 -8.47 -4.90
C PRO A 99 9.18 -9.41 -4.14
N GLU A 100 9.69 -10.05 -3.08
CA GLU A 100 8.94 -11.00 -2.27
C GLU A 100 9.22 -10.87 -0.77
N LEU A 101 8.21 -11.21 0.03
CA LEU A 101 8.35 -11.51 1.46
C LEU A 101 7.87 -12.94 1.72
N SER A 102 8.40 -13.59 2.76
CA SER A 102 7.94 -14.91 3.17
C SER A 102 6.86 -14.81 4.26
N THR A 103 5.83 -15.64 4.16
CA THR A 103 4.93 -15.89 5.29
C THR A 103 5.66 -16.61 6.42
N GLU A 104 5.03 -16.75 7.59
CA GLU A 104 5.54 -17.56 8.69
C GLU A 104 5.77 -19.03 8.29
N SER A 105 4.94 -19.57 7.38
CA SER A 105 5.11 -20.91 6.82
C SER A 105 6.18 -21.01 5.74
N GLY A 106 6.90 -19.92 5.44
CA GLY A 106 7.93 -19.86 4.40
C GLY A 106 7.39 -19.75 2.98
N THR A 107 6.10 -19.53 2.79
CA THR A 107 5.50 -19.35 1.47
C THR A 107 5.90 -17.98 0.91
N PRO A 108 6.49 -17.89 -0.29
CA PRO A 108 6.85 -16.61 -0.88
C PRO A 108 5.60 -15.85 -1.33
N VAL A 109 5.60 -14.54 -1.09
CA VAL A 109 4.53 -13.61 -1.43
C VAL A 109 5.14 -12.49 -2.26
N PRO A 110 4.97 -12.48 -3.59
CA PRO A 110 5.67 -11.55 -4.48
C PRO A 110 4.99 -10.17 -4.53
N LEU A 111 4.90 -9.48 -3.40
CA LEU A 111 4.14 -8.23 -3.23
C LEU A 111 4.86 -6.95 -3.73
N TYR A 112 6.16 -7.03 -4.03
CA TYR A 112 6.98 -5.87 -4.43
C TYR A 112 6.91 -4.71 -3.42
N SER A 113 7.13 -5.03 -2.15
CA SER A 113 7.07 -4.09 -1.01
C SER A 113 7.71 -4.73 0.22
N ASP A 114 8.48 -3.95 0.96
CA ASP A 114 8.99 -4.32 2.29
C ASP A 114 8.00 -4.05 3.44
N LEU A 115 6.90 -3.33 3.16
CA LEU A 115 5.90 -2.86 4.13
C LEU A 115 6.48 -1.92 5.20
N LEU A 116 7.67 -1.36 4.97
CA LEU A 116 8.32 -0.42 5.87
C LEU A 116 7.93 1.02 5.54
N LEU A 117 8.24 1.92 6.48
CA LEU A 117 8.03 3.36 6.32
C LEU A 117 9.29 4.00 5.73
N HIS A 118 9.10 4.79 4.68
CA HIS A 118 10.17 5.56 4.04
C HIS A 118 9.78 7.01 3.86
N ASP A 119 10.73 7.92 4.09
CA ASP A 119 10.61 9.30 3.70
C ASP A 119 10.74 9.42 2.17
N VAL A 120 9.61 9.60 1.48
CA VAL A 120 9.55 9.61 0.00
C VAL A 120 9.04 10.94 -0.58
N LEU A 121 8.93 11.99 0.24
CA LEU A 121 8.46 13.31 -0.18
C LEU A 121 9.57 14.35 -0.14
N PRO A 122 9.46 15.49 -0.87
CA PRO A 122 10.46 16.56 -0.80
C PRO A 122 10.65 17.12 0.61
N ALA A 123 11.83 17.68 0.89
CA ALA A 123 12.07 18.40 2.13
C ALA A 123 11.08 19.56 2.29
N GLY A 124 10.50 19.71 3.49
CA GLY A 124 9.48 20.73 3.76
C GLY A 124 8.08 20.38 3.24
N ALA A 125 7.87 19.19 2.67
CA ALA A 125 6.52 18.72 2.37
C ALA A 125 5.69 18.63 3.66
N ASN A 126 4.49 19.21 3.62
CA ASN A 126 3.52 19.09 4.68
C ASN A 126 2.91 17.68 4.67
N GLY A 127 2.58 17.17 5.85
CA GLY A 127 1.93 15.89 6.01
C GLY A 127 1.44 15.70 7.43
N ILE A 128 0.87 14.53 7.68
CA ILE A 128 0.35 14.17 9.00
C ILE A 128 1.39 13.30 9.71
N VAL A 129 1.65 13.62 10.98
CA VAL A 129 2.42 12.76 11.89
C VAL A 129 1.46 11.81 12.56
N GLU A 130 1.77 10.52 12.52
CA GLU A 130 0.99 9.48 13.18
C GLU A 130 1.90 8.57 13.99
N GLY A 131 1.77 8.60 15.32
CA GLY A 131 2.66 7.88 16.22
C GLY A 131 4.13 8.23 15.98
N MET A 132 4.92 7.26 15.53
CA MET A 132 6.34 7.43 15.20
C MET A 132 6.60 7.72 13.71
N ALA A 133 5.57 7.66 12.86
CA ALA A 133 5.69 7.97 11.44
C ALA A 133 5.71 9.49 11.24
N GLY A 134 6.82 10.01 10.74
CA GLY A 134 6.96 11.44 10.41
C GLY A 134 6.05 11.88 9.27
N MET A 135 5.95 13.21 9.07
CA MET A 135 5.09 13.82 8.05
C MET A 135 5.30 13.24 6.64
N ARG A 136 6.56 12.96 6.31
CA ARG A 136 7.01 12.49 4.98
C ARG A 136 7.15 10.98 4.87
N ALA A 137 6.97 10.26 5.98
CA ALA A 137 7.13 8.80 6.03
C ALA A 137 5.87 8.11 5.53
N PHE A 138 5.97 7.25 4.52
CA PHE A 138 4.86 6.46 4.00
C PHE A 138 5.26 5.01 3.86
N ARG A 139 4.29 4.13 4.07
CA ARG A 139 4.48 2.70 3.89
C ARG A 139 4.74 2.43 2.41
N THR A 140 5.76 1.63 2.09
CA THR A 140 5.90 1.11 0.74
C THR A 140 4.63 0.35 0.37
N SER A 141 3.90 0.84 -0.63
CA SER A 141 2.66 0.18 -1.06
C SER A 141 3.01 -1.02 -1.95
N PRO A 142 2.37 -2.19 -1.74
CA PRO A 142 2.50 -3.33 -2.65
C PRO A 142 2.16 -2.91 -4.08
N LEU A 143 2.94 -3.41 -5.05
CA LEU A 143 2.73 -3.06 -6.46
C LEU A 143 1.75 -4.01 -7.18
N TRP A 144 1.10 -4.92 -6.47
CA TRP A 144 0.05 -5.77 -7.03
C TRP A 144 -1.09 -4.95 -7.63
N GLY A 145 -1.43 -5.23 -8.88
CA GLY A 145 -2.49 -4.55 -9.60
C GLY A 145 -2.23 -3.07 -9.86
N LEU A 146 -0.96 -2.63 -9.85
CA LEU A 146 -0.56 -1.22 -10.01
C LEU A 146 -1.19 -0.58 -11.27
N ALA A 147 -1.32 -1.33 -12.35
CA ALA A 147 -1.91 -0.81 -13.59
C ALA A 147 -3.38 -0.40 -13.46
N LYS A 148 -4.08 -0.83 -12.41
CA LYS A 148 -5.53 -0.64 -12.21
C LYS A 148 -5.86 0.28 -11.03
N SER A 149 -4.86 0.85 -10.37
CA SER A 149 -5.03 1.61 -9.12
C SER A 149 -4.71 3.10 -9.22
N ALA A 150 -4.57 3.63 -10.44
CA ALA A 150 -4.40 5.08 -10.62
C ALA A 150 -5.59 5.86 -9.99
N PRO A 151 -5.36 7.05 -9.42
CA PRO A 151 -4.08 7.77 -9.36
C PRO A 151 -3.13 7.22 -8.27
N TYR A 152 -1.86 7.64 -8.35
CA TYR A 152 -0.76 7.15 -7.54
C TYR A 152 -0.26 8.19 -6.54
N MET A 153 0.61 7.73 -5.63
CA MET A 153 1.05 8.40 -4.40
C MET A 153 -0.08 8.49 -3.36
N HIS A 154 0.28 8.74 -2.10
CA HIS A 154 -0.66 8.80 -0.98
C HIS A 154 -1.75 9.89 -1.13
N ASP A 155 -1.47 10.91 -1.93
CA ASP A 155 -2.32 12.07 -2.19
C ASP A 155 -2.97 12.04 -3.57
N GLY A 156 -2.77 10.97 -4.35
CA GLY A 156 -3.36 10.81 -5.68
C GLY A 156 -2.87 11.84 -6.72
N ARG A 157 -1.75 12.52 -6.50
CA ARG A 157 -1.27 13.60 -7.39
C ARG A 157 -0.72 13.11 -8.73
N ALA A 158 -0.35 11.83 -8.83
CA ALA A 158 0.30 11.28 -10.02
C ALA A 158 -0.69 10.42 -10.83
N PHE A 159 -0.93 10.78 -12.09
CA PHE A 159 -1.90 10.05 -12.93
C PHE A 159 -1.29 8.91 -13.73
N THR A 160 0.04 8.87 -13.84
CA THR A 160 0.77 7.80 -14.53
C THR A 160 1.83 7.18 -13.63
N VAL A 161 2.21 5.93 -13.91
CA VAL A 161 3.31 5.25 -13.20
C VAL A 161 4.61 6.05 -13.31
N GLN A 162 4.86 6.67 -14.46
CA GLN A 162 6.03 7.52 -14.66
C GLN A 162 5.98 8.77 -13.76
N ASP A 163 4.84 9.46 -13.69
CA ASP A 163 4.68 10.61 -12.80
C ASP A 163 4.86 10.20 -11.33
N ALA A 164 4.40 9.01 -10.96
CA ALA A 164 4.59 8.47 -9.62
C ALA A 164 6.08 8.26 -9.32
N ILE A 165 6.84 7.63 -10.23
CA ILE A 165 8.29 7.46 -10.08
C ILE A 165 8.98 8.82 -9.95
N LEU A 166 8.61 9.79 -10.78
CA LEU A 166 9.17 11.15 -10.74
C LEU A 166 8.76 11.94 -9.49
N ALA A 167 7.68 11.55 -8.81
CA ALA A 167 7.22 12.18 -7.58
C ALA A 167 7.93 11.66 -6.31
N HIS A 168 8.78 10.63 -6.43
CA HIS A 168 9.58 10.12 -5.32
C HIS A 168 10.76 11.04 -4.99
N ASP A 169 10.93 11.37 -3.72
CA ASP A 169 12.06 12.16 -3.22
C ASP A 169 12.59 11.57 -1.91
N GLY A 170 13.32 12.33 -1.10
CA GLY A 170 13.84 11.87 0.19
C GLY A 170 14.79 10.68 0.04
N GLU A 171 14.48 9.57 0.72
CA GLU A 171 15.23 8.32 0.64
C GLU A 171 15.27 7.76 -0.79
N ALA A 172 14.22 8.00 -1.58
CA ALA A 172 14.09 7.50 -2.95
C ALA A 172 14.69 8.44 -4.01
N ALA A 173 15.21 9.62 -3.63
CA ALA A 173 15.70 10.62 -4.59
C ALA A 173 16.79 10.09 -5.52
N LYS A 174 17.72 9.27 -5.02
CA LYS A 174 18.77 8.65 -5.84
C LYS A 174 18.22 7.63 -6.83
N VAL A 175 17.18 6.89 -6.45
CA VAL A 175 16.51 5.90 -7.32
C VAL A 175 15.73 6.62 -8.41
N ARG A 176 15.02 7.71 -8.07
CA ARG A 176 14.37 8.59 -9.07
C ARG A 176 15.38 9.13 -10.08
N GLN A 177 16.51 9.68 -9.63
CA GLN A 177 17.54 10.23 -10.51
C GLN A 177 18.14 9.17 -11.44
N ALA A 178 18.34 7.94 -10.93
CA ALA A 178 18.80 6.83 -11.74
C ALA A 178 17.76 6.44 -12.82
N PHE A 179 16.46 6.48 -12.50
CA PHE A 179 15.39 6.32 -13.49
C PHE A 179 15.37 7.43 -14.54
N GLU A 180 15.54 8.69 -14.14
CA GLU A 180 15.58 9.85 -15.06
C GLU A 180 16.73 9.72 -16.07
N ALA A 181 17.86 9.16 -15.65
CA ALA A 181 19.05 8.95 -16.46
C ALA A 181 18.98 7.72 -17.39
N LEU A 182 17.95 6.87 -17.27
CA LEU A 182 17.82 5.69 -18.13
C LEU A 182 17.60 6.08 -19.61
N PRO A 183 18.16 5.29 -20.54
CA PRO A 183 17.75 5.34 -21.94
C PRO A 183 16.23 5.14 -22.09
N PRO A 184 15.59 5.73 -23.11
CA PRO A 184 14.15 5.58 -23.33
C PRO A 184 13.66 4.13 -23.34
N ALA A 185 14.40 3.22 -23.99
CA ALA A 185 14.05 1.80 -24.07
C ALA A 185 14.00 1.12 -22.69
N ASP A 186 14.92 1.47 -21.79
CA ASP A 186 14.96 0.89 -20.44
C ASP A 186 13.84 1.44 -19.56
N ARG A 187 13.47 2.72 -19.74
CA ARG A 187 12.28 3.29 -19.08
C ARG A 187 11.01 2.61 -19.55
N ASP A 188 10.86 2.40 -20.86
CA ASP A 188 9.70 1.72 -21.43
C ASP A 188 9.61 0.27 -20.92
N ALA A 189 10.75 -0.43 -20.83
CA ALA A 189 10.82 -1.77 -20.26
C ALA A 189 10.38 -1.79 -18.79
N LEU A 190 10.91 -0.89 -17.96
CA LEU A 190 10.53 -0.76 -16.55
C LEU A 190 9.03 -0.47 -16.39
N ILE A 191 8.49 0.46 -17.16
CA ILE A 191 7.06 0.81 -17.11
C ILE A 191 6.20 -0.38 -17.57
N ALA A 192 6.62 -1.15 -18.57
CA ALA A 192 5.91 -2.35 -19.00
C ALA A 192 5.89 -3.42 -17.89
N PHE A 193 7.03 -3.65 -17.24
CA PHE A 193 7.11 -4.55 -16.09
C PHE A 193 6.19 -4.12 -14.94
N LEU A 194 6.26 -2.85 -14.54
CA LEU A 194 5.42 -2.31 -13.45
C LEU A 194 3.93 -2.41 -13.78
N LYS A 195 3.55 -2.22 -15.05
CA LYS A 195 2.16 -2.38 -15.49
C LYS A 195 1.70 -3.84 -15.59
N SER A 196 2.62 -4.81 -15.54
CA SER A 196 2.26 -6.22 -15.51
C SER A 196 2.07 -6.77 -14.09
N LEU A 197 2.40 -5.99 -13.06
CA LEU A 197 2.20 -6.32 -11.65
C LEU A 197 0.75 -6.16 -11.18
#